data_AF-A0AAW4R368-F1
#
_entry.id   AF-A0AAW4R368-F1
#
_cell.length_a   1.000
_cell.length_b   1.000
_cell.length_c   1.000
_cell.angle_alpha   90.00
_cell.angle_beta   90.00
_cell.angle_gamma   90.00
#
_symmetry.space_group_name_H-M   'P 1'
#
loop_
_entity.id
_entity.type
_entity.pdbx_description
1 polymer ?
#
loop_
_entity_poly.entity_id
_entity_poly.type
_entity_poly.pdbx_seq_one_letter_code
_entity_poly.pdbx_strand_id
1 'polypeptide(L)'
;MLSSWERSLELAYFNHRVITEINKTKQVNWLLMDLGLENVNEEDINETLDRMLIAFNRLFKYKSVRQIHLGYFRMLDILKKGDRYHPRIHILVPMIKSYFQGKYYIKHDGWSSLWSRALGMEKGLYVKVKVMKAKDERCEIPHEKLLNFREQESEFSFQESKVITSRRLIGYSKLLKIVMDQLTNRNISHLDMDKFCIDDLVANQAFINMLQWHPGLREEEKSPFVK
;
A
#
# COMPACT_ATOMS: atom_id res chain seq x y z
N MET A 1 14.32 7.96 15.00
CA MET A 1 13.34 7.15 14.26
C MET A 1 12.60 8.10 13.34
N LEU A 2 12.35 7.71 12.09
CA LEU A 2 11.63 8.56 11.15
C LEU A 2 10.18 8.77 11.62
N SER A 3 9.61 9.92 11.31
CA SER A 3 8.17 10.14 11.42
C SER A 3 7.42 9.12 10.54
N SER A 4 6.16 8.85 10.87
CA SER A 4 5.36 7.91 10.07
C SER A 4 5.09 8.44 8.65
N TRP A 5 5.05 9.77 8.45
CA TRP A 5 4.93 10.40 7.13
C TRP A 5 6.24 10.38 6.34
N GLU A 6 7.40 10.57 6.97
CA GLU A 6 8.70 10.30 6.33
C GLU A 6 8.76 8.87 5.84
N ARG A 7 8.44 7.92 6.72
CA ARG A 7 8.40 6.50 6.36
C ARG A 7 7.46 6.22 5.19
N SER A 8 6.33 6.93 5.10
CA SER A 8 5.40 6.84 3.97
C SER A 8 6.07 7.27 2.66
N LEU A 9 6.75 8.41 2.68
CA LEU A 9 7.49 8.94 1.54
C LEU A 9 8.64 7.99 1.12
N GLU A 10 9.41 7.47 2.08
CA GLU A 10 10.48 6.51 1.78
C GLU A 10 9.93 5.24 1.13
N LEU A 11 8.81 4.72 1.63
CA LEU A 11 8.16 3.53 1.08
C LEU A 11 7.60 3.79 -0.31
N ALA A 12 7.03 4.96 -0.57
CA ALA A 12 6.56 5.36 -1.90
C ALA A 12 7.73 5.39 -2.88
N TYR A 13 8.83 6.05 -2.51
CA TYR A 13 10.04 6.12 -3.32
C TYR A 13 10.64 4.73 -3.59
N PHE A 14 10.77 3.91 -2.54
CA PHE A 14 11.33 2.58 -2.69
C PHE A 14 10.46 1.69 -3.59
N ASN A 15 9.14 1.73 -3.43
CA ASN A 15 8.24 0.92 -4.26
C ASN A 15 8.16 1.41 -5.70
N HIS A 16 8.35 2.70 -5.98
CA HIS A 16 8.53 3.20 -7.34
C HIS A 16 9.67 2.46 -8.05
N ARG A 17 10.81 2.32 -7.38
CA ARG A 17 11.98 1.62 -7.92
C ARG A 17 11.75 0.12 -8.08
N VAL A 18 11.07 -0.51 -7.11
CA VAL A 18 10.66 -1.91 -7.23
C VAL A 18 9.77 -2.13 -8.45
N ILE A 19 8.79 -1.26 -8.69
CA ILE A 19 7.92 -1.33 -9.87
C ILE A 19 8.73 -1.17 -11.15
N THR A 20 9.60 -0.16 -11.21
CA THR A 20 10.45 0.12 -12.36
C THR A 20 11.32 -1.09 -12.74
N GLU A 21 11.97 -1.73 -11.78
CA GLU A 21 12.80 -2.92 -12.03
C GLU A 21 11.97 -4.14 -12.48
N ILE A 22 10.76 -4.29 -11.93
CA ILE A 22 9.84 -5.34 -12.40
C ILE A 22 9.41 -5.06 -13.83
N ASN A 23 9.03 -3.83 -14.16
CA ASN A 23 8.52 -3.45 -15.49
C ASN A 23 9.60 -3.58 -16.58
N LYS A 24 10.88 -3.36 -16.26
CA LYS A 24 12.01 -3.61 -17.18
C LYS A 24 12.15 -5.08 -17.59
N THR A 25 11.74 -6.01 -16.72
CA THR A 25 12.02 -7.44 -16.91
C THR A 25 10.77 -8.28 -17.15
N LYS A 26 9.58 -7.78 -16.78
CA LYS A 26 8.32 -8.54 -16.84
C LYS A 26 7.16 -7.64 -17.28
N GLN A 27 6.35 -8.19 -18.18
CA GLN A 27 5.05 -7.60 -18.51
C GLN A 27 4.00 -8.06 -17.50
N VAL A 28 3.52 -7.13 -16.68
CA VAL A 28 2.54 -7.37 -15.62
C VAL A 28 1.43 -6.32 -15.68
N ASN A 29 0.30 -6.60 -15.05
CA ASN A 29 -0.77 -5.62 -14.83
C ASN A 29 -0.77 -5.24 -13.36
N TRP A 30 -0.63 -3.96 -13.04
CA TRP A 30 -0.59 -3.54 -11.65
C TRP A 30 -1.96 -3.10 -11.13
N LEU A 31 -2.33 -3.60 -9.95
CA LEU A 31 -3.44 -3.07 -9.17
C LEU A 31 -2.95 -2.41 -7.88
N LEU A 32 -3.65 -1.35 -7.50
CA LEU A 32 -3.72 -0.86 -6.13
C LEU A 32 -5.03 -1.34 -5.52
N MET A 33 -4.97 -1.90 -4.32
CA MET A 33 -6.15 -2.35 -3.61
C MET A 33 -6.10 -1.93 -2.16
N ASP A 34 -7.25 -1.54 -1.63
CA ASP A 34 -7.41 -1.24 -0.21
C ASP A 34 -8.47 -2.18 0.34
N LEU A 35 -8.12 -2.93 1.39
CA LEU A 35 -9.01 -3.86 2.08
C LEU A 35 -9.11 -3.46 3.55
N GLY A 36 -10.31 -3.26 4.06
CA GLY A 36 -10.47 -2.73 5.41
C GLY A 36 -11.83 -2.91 6.04
N LEU A 37 -12.00 -2.22 7.16
CA LEU A 37 -13.23 -2.14 7.95
C LEU A 37 -13.53 -0.70 8.37
N GLU A 38 -14.81 -0.32 8.40
CA GLU A 38 -15.27 0.98 8.87
C GLU A 38 -15.76 0.93 10.33
N ASN A 39 -15.58 2.04 11.05
CA ASN A 39 -16.20 2.31 12.36
C ASN A 39 -15.91 1.29 13.47
N VAL A 40 -14.69 0.74 13.51
CA VAL A 40 -14.25 -0.20 14.55
C VAL A 40 -14.11 0.52 15.89
N ASN A 41 -14.59 -0.09 16.99
CA ASN A 41 -14.42 0.47 18.34
C ASN A 41 -12.96 0.32 18.80
N GLU A 42 -12.53 1.18 19.73
CA GLU A 42 -11.22 1.06 20.37
C GLU A 42 -11.04 -0.30 21.07
N GLU A 43 -12.09 -0.79 21.74
CA GLU A 43 -12.10 -2.07 22.46
C GLU A 43 -11.79 -3.27 21.55
N ASP A 44 -12.25 -3.21 20.31
CA ASP A 44 -12.18 -4.30 19.33
C ASP A 44 -10.95 -4.18 18.40
N ILE A 45 -10.22 -3.05 18.44
CA ILE A 45 -9.28 -2.70 17.37
C ILE A 45 -8.14 -3.72 17.24
N ASN A 46 -7.54 -4.13 18.34
CA ASN A 46 -6.38 -5.02 18.30
C ASN A 46 -6.74 -6.41 17.76
N GLU A 47 -7.86 -6.96 18.20
CA GLU A 47 -8.39 -8.23 17.67
C GLU A 47 -8.79 -8.09 16.20
N THR A 48 -9.44 -6.99 15.85
CA THR A 48 -9.87 -6.70 14.47
C THR A 48 -8.67 -6.67 13.52
N LEU A 49 -7.59 -6.01 13.91
CA LEU A 49 -6.36 -5.94 13.13
C LEU A 49 -5.72 -7.32 12.94
N ASP A 50 -5.73 -8.18 13.96
CA ASP A 50 -5.22 -9.56 13.85
C ASP A 50 -6.06 -10.39 12.87
N ARG A 51 -7.40 -10.33 13.03
CA ARG A 51 -8.35 -10.98 12.12
C ARG A 51 -8.16 -10.50 10.68
N MET A 52 -7.98 -9.19 10.46
CA MET A 52 -7.72 -8.62 9.13
C MET A 52 -6.42 -9.15 8.51
N LEU A 53 -5.32 -9.24 9.26
CA LEU A 53 -4.05 -9.74 8.74
C LEU A 53 -4.12 -11.25 8.41
N ILE A 54 -4.82 -12.03 9.25
CA ILE A 54 -5.09 -13.45 8.98
C ILE A 54 -5.97 -13.61 7.73
N ALA A 55 -7.03 -12.82 7.62
CA ALA A 55 -7.92 -12.81 6.46
C ALA A 55 -7.19 -12.42 5.19
N PHE A 56 -6.30 -11.42 5.23
CA PHE A 56 -5.47 -11.02 4.10
C PHE A 56 -4.58 -12.19 3.63
N ASN A 57 -3.92 -12.89 4.55
CA ASN A 57 -3.12 -14.06 4.23
C ASN A 57 -3.98 -15.20 3.63
N ARG A 58 -5.21 -15.37 4.10
CA ARG A 58 -6.17 -16.35 3.57
C ARG A 58 -6.64 -15.98 2.16
N LEU A 59 -6.99 -14.72 1.92
CA LEU A 59 -7.43 -14.19 0.63
C LEU A 59 -6.42 -14.50 -0.47
N PHE A 60 -5.14 -14.19 -0.23
CA PHE A 60 -4.07 -14.42 -1.21
C PHE A 60 -3.71 -15.91 -1.41
N LYS A 61 -4.23 -16.81 -0.56
CA LYS A 61 -4.12 -18.26 -0.72
C LYS A 61 -5.28 -18.87 -1.52
N TYR A 62 -6.41 -18.18 -1.68
CA TYR A 62 -7.52 -18.68 -2.50
C TYR A 62 -7.06 -18.97 -3.93
N LYS A 63 -7.48 -20.10 -4.49
CA LYS A 63 -7.06 -20.53 -5.85
C LYS A 63 -7.28 -19.45 -6.91
N SER A 64 -8.44 -18.77 -6.85
CA SER A 64 -8.80 -17.68 -7.77
C SER A 64 -7.83 -16.50 -7.73
N VAL A 65 -7.27 -16.18 -6.55
CA VAL A 65 -6.32 -15.08 -6.34
C VAL A 65 -4.88 -15.55 -6.54
N ARG A 66 -4.51 -16.71 -5.97
CA ARG A 66 -3.15 -17.28 -5.99
C ARG A 66 -2.60 -17.43 -7.40
N GLN A 67 -3.45 -17.79 -8.36
CA GLN A 67 -3.08 -18.01 -9.76
C GLN A 67 -2.86 -16.71 -10.56
N ILE A 68 -3.40 -15.57 -10.09
CA ILE A 68 -3.35 -14.31 -10.83
C ILE A 68 -2.33 -13.31 -10.28
N HIS A 69 -1.95 -13.39 -9.00
CA HIS A 69 -0.98 -12.47 -8.40
C HIS A 69 0.46 -13.02 -8.43
N LEU A 70 1.43 -12.16 -8.72
CA LEU A 70 2.86 -12.50 -8.76
C LEU A 70 3.60 -12.14 -7.47
N GLY A 71 2.91 -11.54 -6.50
CA GLY A 71 3.46 -11.06 -5.23
C GLY A 71 2.59 -9.95 -4.69
N TYR A 72 3.11 -9.21 -3.71
CA TYR A 72 2.52 -7.93 -3.27
C TYR A 72 3.49 -7.19 -2.36
N PHE A 73 3.29 -5.89 -2.27
CA PHE A 73 3.60 -5.07 -1.12
C PHE A 73 2.28 -4.79 -0.40
N ARG A 74 2.30 -4.84 0.94
CA ARG A 74 1.19 -4.41 1.77
C ARG A 74 1.65 -3.45 2.86
N MET A 75 0.76 -2.54 3.25
CA MET A 75 0.96 -1.62 4.36
C MET A 75 -0.35 -1.47 5.14
N LEU A 76 -0.27 -1.54 6.46
CA LEU A 76 -1.40 -1.34 7.36
C LEU A 76 -1.48 0.14 7.77
N ASP A 77 -2.57 0.81 7.40
CA ASP A 77 -2.95 2.18 7.79
C ASP A 77 -4.14 2.10 8.75
N ILE A 78 -4.09 2.86 9.84
CA ILE A 78 -5.13 2.88 10.86
C ILE A 78 -5.50 4.34 11.10
N LEU A 79 -6.57 4.80 10.46
CA LEU A 79 -7.08 6.14 10.68
C LEU A 79 -8.07 6.15 11.85
N LYS A 80 -7.82 6.99 12.86
CA LYS A 80 -8.75 7.28 13.95
C LYS A 80 -9.54 8.55 13.63
N LYS A 81 -10.87 8.47 13.69
CA LYS A 81 -11.80 9.59 13.52
C LYS A 81 -12.72 9.66 14.73
N GLY A 82 -12.48 10.63 15.61
CA GLY A 82 -13.12 10.66 16.93
C GLY A 82 -12.84 9.35 17.67
N ASP A 83 -13.89 8.66 18.10
CA ASP A 83 -13.78 7.41 18.88
C ASP A 83 -13.79 6.14 18.02
N ARG A 84 -13.69 6.30 16.68
CA ARG A 84 -13.80 5.20 15.72
C ARG A 84 -12.52 5.00 14.92
N TYR A 85 -12.22 3.74 14.61
CA TYR A 85 -11.05 3.32 13.84
C TYR A 85 -11.45 2.79 12.47
N HIS A 86 -10.64 3.12 11.46
CA HIS A 86 -10.87 2.78 10.05
C HIS A 86 -9.63 2.08 9.46
N PRO A 87 -9.33 0.83 9.87
CA PRO A 87 -8.14 0.13 9.44
C PRO A 87 -8.20 -0.26 7.96
N ARG A 88 -7.09 -0.07 7.25
CA ARG A 88 -6.91 -0.37 5.83
C ARG A 88 -5.61 -1.13 5.61
N ILE A 89 -5.66 -2.18 4.81
CA ILE A 89 -4.50 -2.83 4.21
C ILE A 89 -4.41 -2.30 2.79
N HIS A 90 -3.48 -1.39 2.57
CA HIS A 90 -3.10 -0.90 1.25
C HIS A 90 -2.18 -1.91 0.57
N ILE A 91 -2.44 -2.19 -0.70
CA ILE A 91 -1.82 -3.30 -1.43
C ILE A 91 -1.40 -2.82 -2.80
N LEU A 92 -0.12 -2.99 -3.11
CA LEU A 92 0.43 -2.88 -4.46
C LEU A 92 0.69 -4.30 -4.96
N VAL A 93 0.01 -4.71 -6.03
CA VAL A 93 0.05 -6.09 -6.51
C VAL A 93 0.27 -6.18 -8.04
N PRO A 94 1.33 -6.85 -8.49
CA PRO A 94 1.47 -7.21 -9.89
C PRO A 94 0.65 -8.46 -10.17
N MET A 95 -0.23 -8.35 -11.14
CA MET A 95 -1.01 -9.44 -11.71
C MET A 95 -0.34 -9.97 -12.97
N ILE A 96 -0.62 -11.22 -13.32
CA ILE A 96 -0.18 -11.84 -14.56
C ILE A 96 -0.60 -11.00 -15.79
N LYS A 97 0.16 -11.11 -16.88
CA LYS A 97 -0.12 -10.41 -18.15
C LYS A 97 -1.55 -10.64 -18.65
N SER A 98 -2.09 -11.84 -18.46
CA SER A 98 -3.44 -12.24 -18.86
C SER A 98 -4.55 -11.88 -17.85
N TYR A 99 -4.27 -11.04 -16.85
CA TYR A 99 -5.25 -10.73 -15.79
C TYR A 99 -6.60 -10.23 -16.34
N PHE A 100 -6.57 -9.34 -17.34
CA PHE A 100 -7.78 -8.80 -17.97
C PHE A 100 -8.41 -9.73 -19.01
N GLN A 101 -7.98 -10.99 -19.10
CA GLN A 101 -8.46 -11.95 -20.09
C GLN A 101 -9.43 -12.96 -19.45
N GLY A 102 -10.72 -12.81 -19.76
CA GLY A 102 -11.78 -13.77 -19.45
C GLY A 102 -11.81 -14.20 -17.98
N LYS A 103 -11.51 -15.49 -17.73
CA LYS A 103 -11.67 -16.16 -16.43
C LYS A 103 -10.74 -15.68 -15.30
N TYR A 104 -9.72 -14.89 -15.60
CA TYR A 104 -8.76 -14.40 -14.59
C TYR A 104 -9.18 -13.08 -13.97
N TYR A 105 -10.02 -12.29 -14.65
CA TYR A 105 -10.39 -10.97 -14.19
C TYR A 105 -11.38 -11.06 -13.03
N ILE A 106 -11.04 -10.42 -11.91
CA ILE A 106 -11.91 -10.31 -10.75
C ILE A 106 -12.47 -8.88 -10.72
N LYS A 107 -13.79 -8.77 -10.91
CA LYS A 107 -14.54 -7.51 -10.76
C LYS A 107 -14.54 -7.06 -9.29
N HIS A 108 -14.90 -5.79 -9.06
CA HIS A 108 -14.97 -5.21 -7.72
C HIS A 108 -15.80 -6.06 -6.74
N ASP A 109 -17.04 -6.44 -7.09
CA ASP A 109 -17.90 -7.29 -6.25
C ASP A 109 -17.28 -8.66 -5.94
N GLY A 110 -16.45 -9.18 -6.87
CA GLY A 110 -15.69 -10.40 -6.65
C GLY A 110 -14.63 -10.21 -5.57
N TRP A 111 -13.90 -9.09 -5.57
CA TRP A 111 -12.96 -8.76 -4.49
C TRP A 111 -13.68 -8.53 -3.16
N SER A 112 -14.81 -7.83 -3.16
CA SER A 112 -15.65 -7.64 -1.97
C SER A 112 -16.12 -8.97 -1.38
N SER A 113 -16.62 -9.88 -2.22
CA SER A 113 -17.06 -11.22 -1.81
C SER A 113 -15.91 -12.07 -1.27
N LEU A 114 -14.74 -12.02 -1.91
CA LEU A 114 -13.56 -12.75 -1.47
C LEU A 114 -13.01 -12.20 -0.14
N TRP A 115 -13.04 -10.88 0.06
CA TRP A 115 -12.63 -10.24 1.30
C TRP A 115 -13.59 -10.58 2.44
N SER A 116 -14.90 -10.44 2.20
CA SER A 116 -15.95 -10.86 3.13
C SER A 116 -15.75 -12.30 3.58
N ARG A 117 -15.60 -13.23 2.63
CA ARG A 117 -15.36 -14.65 2.90
C ARG A 117 -14.05 -14.89 3.65
N ALA A 118 -13.02 -14.10 3.36
CA ALA A 118 -11.74 -14.23 4.04
C ALA A 118 -11.82 -13.78 5.51
N LEU A 119 -12.61 -12.75 5.83
CA LEU A 119 -12.84 -12.34 7.22
C LEU A 119 -13.86 -13.21 7.94
N GLY A 120 -14.86 -13.73 7.21
CA GLY A 120 -16.04 -14.34 7.83
C GLY A 120 -17.05 -13.30 8.34
N MET A 121 -17.14 -12.14 7.69
CA MET A 121 -18.12 -11.10 8.01
C MET A 121 -18.56 -10.31 6.78
N GLU A 122 -19.72 -9.66 6.85
CA GLU A 122 -20.32 -8.93 5.72
C GLU A 122 -20.50 -7.43 5.98
N LYS A 123 -20.63 -7.02 7.25
CA LYS A 123 -20.89 -5.62 7.62
C LYS A 123 -19.59 -4.84 7.79
N GLY A 124 -19.63 -3.55 7.45
CA GLY A 124 -18.52 -2.62 7.67
C GLY A 124 -17.31 -2.85 6.75
N LEU A 125 -17.41 -3.72 5.74
CA LEU A 125 -16.31 -3.98 4.81
C LEU A 125 -15.98 -2.75 3.97
N TYR A 126 -14.68 -2.50 3.78
CA TYR A 126 -14.18 -1.54 2.82
C TYR A 126 -13.33 -2.24 1.77
N VAL A 127 -13.65 -2.04 0.49
CA VAL A 127 -12.88 -2.56 -0.64
C VAL A 127 -12.77 -1.50 -1.74
N LYS A 128 -11.55 -1.17 -2.11
CA LYS A 128 -11.23 -0.33 -3.27
C LYS A 128 -10.23 -1.05 -4.15
N VAL A 129 -10.46 -1.03 -5.46
CA VAL A 129 -9.57 -1.65 -6.46
C VAL A 129 -9.36 -0.66 -7.60
N LYS A 130 -8.11 -0.33 -7.88
CA LYS A 130 -7.71 0.60 -8.95
C LYS A 130 -6.68 -0.07 -9.84
N VAL A 131 -6.91 -0.02 -11.15
CA VAL A 131 -5.94 -0.45 -12.17
C VAL A 131 -4.99 0.72 -12.44
N MET A 132 -3.69 0.49 -12.42
CA MET A 132 -2.71 1.48 -12.88
C MET A 132 -2.51 1.35 -14.39
N LYS A 133 -2.57 2.47 -15.11
CA LYS A 133 -2.57 2.50 -16.59
C LYS A 133 -1.39 3.32 -17.10
N ALA A 134 -0.63 2.78 -18.04
CA ALA A 134 0.49 3.46 -18.68
C ALA A 134 0.10 4.56 -19.70
N LYS A 135 -1.06 5.22 -19.55
CA LYS A 135 -1.58 6.20 -20.53
C LYS A 135 -2.05 7.53 -19.92
N ASP A 136 -1.83 7.75 -18.63
CA ASP A 136 -2.26 8.99 -17.98
C ASP A 136 -1.07 9.98 -17.97
N GLU A 137 -1.18 11.02 -18.79
CA GLU A 137 -0.09 11.97 -19.13
C GLU A 137 0.19 13.03 -18.04
N ARG A 138 -0.42 12.93 -16.85
CA ARG A 138 -0.28 13.97 -15.81
C ARG A 138 0.01 13.38 -14.43
N CYS A 139 1.14 12.71 -14.28
CA CYS A 139 1.71 12.43 -12.96
C CYS A 139 2.92 13.33 -12.73
N GLU A 140 2.66 14.61 -12.44
CA GLU A 140 3.68 15.49 -11.90
C GLU A 140 4.00 15.07 -10.47
N ILE A 141 5.24 14.65 -10.24
CA ILE A 141 5.76 14.38 -8.91
C ILE A 141 5.92 15.73 -8.22
N PRO A 142 5.36 15.94 -7.02
CA PRO A 142 5.38 17.24 -6.37
C PRO A 142 6.75 17.54 -5.74
N HIS A 143 7.80 17.67 -6.56
CA HIS A 143 9.21 17.80 -6.13
C HIS A 143 9.41 18.88 -5.07
N GLU A 144 8.87 20.09 -5.26
CA GLU A 144 8.99 21.19 -4.30
C GLU A 144 8.37 20.86 -2.93
N LYS A 145 7.21 20.18 -2.90
CA LYS A 145 6.58 19.79 -1.62
C LYS A 145 7.39 18.74 -0.88
N LEU A 146 8.00 17.81 -1.62
CA LEU A 146 8.85 16.78 -1.05
C LEU A 146 10.11 17.37 -0.42
N LEU A 147 10.67 18.42 -1.03
CA LEU A 147 11.81 19.17 -0.49
C LEU A 147 11.41 19.97 0.76
N ASN A 148 10.32 20.74 0.70
CA ASN A 148 9.88 21.58 1.81
C ASN A 148 9.43 20.79 3.05
N PHE A 149 8.82 19.62 2.88
CA PHE A 149 8.41 18.76 3.99
C PHE A 149 9.61 18.37 4.87
N ARG A 150 10.77 18.15 4.25
CA ARG A 150 12.00 17.80 4.95
C ARG A 150 12.53 18.91 5.85
N GLU A 151 12.34 20.17 5.45
CA GLU A 151 12.83 21.33 6.19
C GLU A 151 11.99 21.63 7.44
N GLN A 152 10.69 21.29 7.42
CA GLN A 152 9.74 21.57 8.49
C GLN A 152 9.73 20.52 9.63
N GLU A 153 10.26 19.31 9.41
CA GLU A 153 10.17 18.22 10.39
C GLU A 153 11.27 18.18 11.46
N SER A 154 12.21 19.13 11.46
CA SER A 154 13.15 19.27 12.59
C SER A 154 12.47 19.59 13.93
N GLU A 155 11.15 19.88 13.93
CA GLU A 155 10.38 20.32 15.10
C GLU A 155 9.25 19.38 15.55
N PHE A 156 8.94 18.27 14.86
CA PHE A 156 7.83 17.39 15.24
C PHE A 156 8.23 16.23 16.17
N SER A 157 7.50 16.06 17.27
CA SER A 157 7.73 15.00 18.27
C SER A 157 6.88 13.76 17.99
N PHE A 158 7.51 12.58 18.02
CA PHE A 158 6.82 11.29 17.88
C PHE A 158 6.07 10.95 19.18
N GLN A 159 4.74 10.79 19.10
CA GLN A 159 3.95 10.26 20.20
C GLN A 159 3.60 8.79 19.94
N GLU A 160 4.14 7.90 20.78
CA GLU A 160 3.87 6.47 20.71
C GLU A 160 2.47 6.19 21.29
N SER A 161 1.54 5.74 20.44
CA SER A 161 0.21 5.35 20.91
C SER A 161 0.29 4.05 21.69
N LYS A 162 -0.10 4.06 22.97
CA LYS A 162 -0.18 2.85 23.82
C LYS A 162 -1.38 1.95 23.50
N VAL A 163 -2.33 2.40 22.68
CA VAL A 163 -3.60 1.71 22.40
C VAL A 163 -3.44 0.55 21.42
N ILE A 164 -2.63 0.73 20.37
CA ILE A 164 -2.39 -0.28 19.34
C ILE A 164 -1.18 -1.12 19.71
N THR A 165 -1.36 -2.43 19.84
CA THR A 165 -0.26 -3.35 20.11
C THR A 165 0.68 -3.47 18.90
N SER A 166 1.96 -3.69 19.18
CA SER A 166 3.00 -3.84 18.16
C SER A 166 2.70 -4.97 17.19
N ARG A 167 2.80 -4.68 15.89
CA ARG A 167 2.49 -5.61 14.80
C ARG A 167 3.25 -5.25 13.53
N ARG A 168 3.39 -6.22 12.63
CA ARG A 168 4.07 -6.01 11.34
C ARG A 168 3.20 -5.19 10.38
N LEU A 169 3.48 -3.88 10.32
CA LEU A 169 2.79 -2.93 9.45
C LEU A 169 3.04 -3.18 7.95
N ILE A 170 4.27 -3.55 7.58
CA ILE A 170 4.71 -3.64 6.18
C ILE A 170 5.06 -5.09 5.80
N GLY A 171 4.64 -5.53 4.62
CA GLY A 171 4.95 -6.87 4.12
C GLY A 171 5.22 -6.90 2.62
N TYR A 172 6.25 -7.64 2.23
CA TYR A 172 6.56 -7.95 0.83
C TYR A 172 6.43 -9.46 0.60
N SER A 173 5.96 -9.86 -0.58
CA SER A 173 5.73 -11.27 -0.94
C SER A 173 6.15 -11.58 -2.37
N LYS A 174 6.66 -12.81 -2.57
CA LYS A 174 7.07 -13.38 -3.88
C LYS A 174 7.93 -12.40 -4.69
N LEU A 175 7.50 -12.03 -5.91
CA LEU A 175 8.26 -11.19 -6.84
C LEU A 175 8.72 -9.88 -6.18
N LEU A 176 7.84 -9.22 -5.43
CA LEU A 176 8.16 -7.94 -4.79
C LEU A 176 9.19 -8.10 -3.67
N LYS A 177 9.18 -9.23 -2.94
CA LYS A 177 10.20 -9.54 -1.94
C LYS A 177 11.56 -9.76 -2.60
N ILE A 178 11.60 -10.53 -3.69
CA ILE A 178 12.84 -10.83 -4.41
C ILE A 178 13.50 -9.55 -4.93
N VAL A 179 12.72 -8.67 -5.59
CA VAL A 179 13.25 -7.41 -6.14
C VAL A 179 13.63 -6.44 -5.02
N MET A 180 12.84 -6.38 -3.94
CA MET A 180 13.19 -5.58 -2.75
C MET A 180 14.55 -6.01 -2.18
N ASP A 181 14.77 -7.31 -1.95
CA ASP A 181 16.03 -7.82 -1.40
C ASP A 181 17.23 -7.50 -2.31
N GLN A 182 17.05 -7.63 -3.63
CA GLN A 182 18.07 -7.28 -4.61
C GLN A 182 18.45 -5.80 -4.57
N LEU A 183 17.45 -4.91 -4.43
CA LEU A 183 17.68 -3.47 -4.35
C LEU A 183 18.35 -3.07 -3.03
N THR A 184 17.97 -3.67 -1.91
CA THR A 184 18.58 -3.42 -0.60
C THR A 184 20.05 -3.88 -0.57
N ASN A 185 20.35 -5.06 -1.12
CA ASN A 185 21.72 -5.60 -1.15
C ASN A 185 22.68 -4.78 -2.02
N ARG A 186 22.17 -4.01 -2.97
CA ARG A 186 22.99 -3.12 -3.82
C ARG A 186 23.34 -1.79 -3.14
N ASN A 187 23.06 -1.63 -1.84
CA ASN A 187 23.26 -0.39 -1.06
C ASN A 187 22.73 0.85 -1.78
N ILE A 188 21.64 0.72 -2.52
CA ILE A 188 21.09 1.87 -3.23
C ILE A 188 20.38 2.71 -2.17
N SER A 189 21.04 3.80 -1.79
CA SER A 189 20.73 4.66 -0.65
C SER A 189 19.28 5.14 -0.63
N HIS A 190 18.83 5.41 0.60
CA HIS A 190 17.59 6.10 0.93
C HIS A 190 17.45 7.39 0.10
N LEU A 191 16.34 7.50 -0.65
CA LEU A 191 15.88 8.70 -1.38
C LEU A 191 16.93 9.44 -2.23
N ASP A 192 17.36 8.80 -3.32
CA ASP A 192 18.05 9.51 -4.39
C ASP A 192 17.03 10.02 -5.42
N MET A 193 16.43 11.18 -5.18
CA MET A 193 15.34 11.71 -6.01
C MET A 193 15.73 11.88 -7.49
N ASP A 194 17.03 11.98 -7.79
CA ASP A 194 17.55 12.06 -9.16
C ASP A 194 17.43 10.73 -9.93
N LYS A 195 17.19 9.62 -9.22
CA LYS A 195 16.98 8.28 -9.78
C LYS A 195 15.51 7.93 -10.01
N PHE A 196 14.61 8.89 -9.90
CA PHE A 196 13.20 8.67 -10.20
C PHE A 196 13.04 8.45 -11.71
N CYS A 197 12.64 7.23 -12.11
CA CYS A 197 12.37 6.94 -13.52
C CYS A 197 11.04 7.59 -13.94
N ILE A 198 11.14 8.81 -14.49
CA ILE A 198 10.00 9.58 -14.94
C ILE A 198 9.26 8.94 -16.12
N ASP A 199 9.92 8.06 -16.87
CA ASP A 199 9.32 7.37 -18.04
C ASP A 199 8.42 6.20 -17.64
N ASP A 200 8.54 5.66 -16.42
CA ASP A 200 7.64 4.61 -15.92
C ASP A 200 6.37 5.21 -15.33
N LEU A 201 5.39 5.47 -16.20
CA LEU A 201 4.09 6.03 -15.83
C LEU A 201 3.34 5.22 -14.76
N VAL A 202 3.53 3.90 -14.71
CA VAL A 202 2.89 3.04 -13.72
C VAL A 202 3.55 3.22 -12.35
N ALA A 203 4.89 3.26 -12.32
CA ALA A 203 5.63 3.54 -11.09
C ALA A 203 5.30 4.95 -10.56
N ASN A 204 5.22 5.95 -11.44
CA ASN A 204 4.85 7.33 -11.08
C ASN A 204 3.43 7.39 -10.49
N GLN A 205 2.46 6.74 -11.13
CA GLN A 205 1.11 6.64 -10.58
C GLN A 205 1.11 5.96 -9.21
N ALA A 206 1.83 4.85 -9.05
CA ALA A 206 1.91 4.15 -7.78
C ALA A 206 2.46 5.08 -6.69
N PHE A 207 3.56 5.77 -6.96
CA PHE A 207 4.17 6.72 -6.05
C PHE A 207 3.15 7.75 -5.55
N ILE A 208 2.44 8.43 -6.45
CA ILE A 208 1.44 9.44 -6.09
C ILE A 208 0.30 8.86 -5.24
N ASN A 209 -0.17 7.66 -5.55
CA ASN A 209 -1.21 7.02 -4.73
C ASN A 209 -0.67 6.61 -3.35
N MET A 210 0.59 6.15 -3.28
CA MET A 210 1.25 5.76 -2.04
C MET A 210 1.59 6.94 -1.13
N LEU A 211 1.69 8.17 -1.65
CA LEU A 211 1.82 9.36 -0.80
C LEU A 211 0.61 9.58 0.13
N GLN A 212 -0.54 8.97 -0.17
CA GLN A 212 -1.74 9.02 0.68
C GLN A 212 -1.73 7.94 1.78
N TRP A 213 -0.79 6.99 1.72
CA TRP A 213 -0.75 5.84 2.60
C TRP A 213 0.08 6.17 3.83
N HIS A 214 -0.42 5.83 5.01
CA HIS A 214 0.30 6.01 6.26
C HIS A 214 0.53 4.67 7.01
N PRO A 215 1.77 4.28 7.38
CA PRO A 215 2.00 3.06 8.14
C PRO A 215 1.66 3.27 9.62
N GLY A 216 0.67 2.54 10.12
CA GLY A 216 0.27 2.57 11.52
C GLY A 216 -0.84 3.58 11.81
N LEU A 217 -0.94 3.97 13.09
CA LEU A 217 -1.99 4.86 13.58
C LEU A 217 -1.75 6.31 13.17
N ARG A 218 -2.80 6.98 12.71
CA ARG A 218 -2.87 8.43 12.50
C ARG A 218 -4.25 8.98 12.86
N GLU A 219 -4.30 10.27 13.15
CA GLU A 219 -5.54 11.02 13.32
C GLU A 219 -5.78 12.00 12.16
N GLU A 220 -4.71 12.40 11.46
CA GLU A 220 -4.80 13.26 10.30
C GLU A 220 -5.40 12.51 9.12
N GLU A 221 -6.55 12.97 8.62
CA GLU A 221 -7.19 12.31 7.48
C GLU A 221 -6.43 12.52 6.16
N LYS A 222 -5.76 13.67 6.02
CA LYS A 222 -5.07 14.06 4.78
C LYS A 222 -3.57 13.89 4.92
N SER A 223 -2.97 13.38 3.85
CA SER A 223 -1.52 13.35 3.71
C SER A 223 -0.96 14.76 3.52
N PRO A 224 0.17 15.12 4.16
CA PRO A 224 0.82 16.41 3.95
C PRO A 224 1.36 16.57 2.52
N PHE A 225 1.53 15.47 1.78
CA PHE A 225 2.07 15.47 0.42
C PHE A 225 1.02 15.78 -0.66
N VAL A 226 -0.27 15.63 -0.34
CA VAL A 226 -1.38 15.72 -1.32
C VAL A 226 -2.35 16.83 -0.89
N LYS A 227 -2.68 17.76 -1.79
CA LYS A 227 -3.63 18.86 -1.53
C LYS A 227 -5.08 18.36 -1.66
#